data_AF-A0A150G1E8-F1
#
_entry.id   AF-A0A150G1E8-F1
#
_cell.length_a   1.000
_cell.length_b   1.000
_cell.length_c   1.000
_cell.angle_alpha   90.00
_cell.angle_beta   90.00
_cell.angle_gamma   90.00
#
_symmetry.space_group_name_H-M   'P 1'
#
loop_
_entity.id
_entity.type
_entity.pdbx_description
1 polymer ?
#
loop_
_entity_poly.entity_id
_entity_poly.type
_entity_poly.pdbx_seq_one_letter_code
_entity_poly.pdbx_strand_id
1 'polypeptide(L)'
;MQADGRTVVCHNGVELAAAWADASVDTALLPGDVLVQDEDWAGYALPVIRSTNLTILGTAGRMPTLDFNYVEKKAMLTNGTTLTLRRVVVLGTQDSVFVRDVDLDLLWPLPAGQQAVLWLDGGAIVTPICKPLSEAWPPGVPGGVNVYEFPVPLPPTCDPGAASPLDRCYLWSYRCVDVVTLGSEVTANGTAMPTGYVVGGHP
;
A
#
# COMPACT_ATOMS: atom_id res chain seq x y z
N MET A 1 16.04 -25.63 -7.59
CA MET A 1 17.15 -24.84 -7.01
C MET A 1 16.52 -23.53 -6.56
N GLN A 2 16.14 -23.45 -5.29
CA GLN A 2 15.49 -22.26 -4.72
C GLN A 2 16.60 -21.24 -4.50
N ALA A 3 16.57 -20.12 -5.23
CA ALA A 3 17.51 -19.05 -4.98
C ALA A 3 17.33 -18.60 -3.53
N ASP A 4 18.41 -18.61 -2.75
CA ASP A 4 18.41 -18.10 -1.39
C ASP A 4 18.12 -16.61 -1.47
N GLY A 5 16.98 -16.20 -0.94
CA GLY A 5 16.47 -14.85 -1.12
C GLY A 5 17.38 -13.81 -0.47
N ARG A 6 17.66 -12.72 -1.20
CA ARG A 6 18.58 -11.68 -0.72
C ARG A 6 17.80 -10.62 0.04
N THR A 7 18.18 -10.40 1.30
CA THR A 7 17.69 -9.28 2.10
C THR A 7 18.57 -8.04 1.92
N VAL A 8 17.97 -6.87 1.74
CA VAL A 8 18.66 -5.58 1.64
C VAL A 8 18.04 -4.56 2.59
N VAL A 9 18.83 -3.58 3.05
CA VAL A 9 18.36 -2.47 3.86
C VAL A 9 18.15 -1.25 2.96
N CYS A 10 16.98 -0.61 3.06
CA CYS A 10 16.62 0.58 2.29
C CYS A 10 16.35 1.76 3.22
N HIS A 11 17.13 2.82 3.10
CA HIS A 11 17.05 4.05 3.88
C HIS A 11 16.31 5.18 3.15
N ASN A 12 16.05 5.02 1.85
CA ASN A 12 15.41 6.02 0.99
C ASN A 12 14.69 5.33 -0.18
N GLY A 13 13.97 6.13 -0.98
CA GLY A 13 13.20 5.62 -2.11
C GLY A 13 14.06 5.07 -3.25
N VAL A 14 15.23 5.67 -3.55
CA VAL A 14 16.18 5.13 -4.56
C VAL A 14 16.60 3.69 -4.23
N GLU A 15 16.98 3.43 -2.98
CA GLU A 15 17.37 2.09 -2.53
C GLU A 15 16.19 1.11 -2.58
N LEU A 16 14.97 1.58 -2.30
CA LEU A 16 13.76 0.77 -2.41
C LEU A 16 13.43 0.45 -3.88
N ALA A 17 13.56 1.41 -4.80
CA ALA A 17 13.38 1.20 -6.24
C ALA A 17 14.43 0.21 -6.78
N ALA A 18 15.67 0.29 -6.31
CA ALA A 18 16.72 -0.67 -6.64
C ALA A 18 16.41 -2.09 -6.10
N ALA A 19 15.93 -2.20 -4.86
CA ALA A 19 15.48 -3.46 -4.28
C ALA A 19 14.32 -4.07 -5.06
N TRP A 20 13.41 -3.24 -5.59
CA TRP A 20 12.32 -3.65 -6.45
C TRP A 20 12.79 -4.17 -7.82
N ALA A 21 13.78 -3.50 -8.41
CA ALA A 21 14.32 -3.87 -9.72
C ALA A 21 15.17 -5.15 -9.69
N ASP A 22 15.80 -5.45 -8.54
CA ASP A 22 16.65 -6.63 -8.40
C ASP A 22 15.84 -7.88 -8.04
N ALA A 23 15.66 -8.78 -9.01
CA ALA A 23 14.92 -10.03 -8.85
C ALA A 23 15.51 -11.02 -7.82
N SER A 24 16.78 -10.84 -7.41
CA SER A 24 17.38 -11.64 -6.34
C SER A 24 16.92 -11.21 -4.94
N VAL A 25 16.37 -10.00 -4.81
CA VAL A 25 15.90 -9.45 -3.54
C VAL A 25 14.50 -9.96 -3.25
N ASP A 26 14.34 -10.63 -2.12
CA ASP A 26 13.04 -11.08 -1.61
C ASP A 26 12.52 -10.17 -0.49
N THR A 27 13.42 -9.46 0.20
CA THR A 27 13.09 -8.66 1.38
C THR A 27 13.84 -7.33 1.38
N ALA A 28 13.09 -6.23 1.45
CA ALA A 28 13.60 -4.88 1.67
C ALA A 28 13.27 -4.43 3.10
N LEU A 29 14.29 -4.17 3.92
CA LEU A 29 14.15 -3.75 5.31
C LEU A 29 14.13 -2.22 5.40
N LEU A 30 13.12 -1.67 6.06
CA LEU A 30 13.01 -0.24 6.34
C LEU A 30 13.37 0.03 7.82
N PRO A 31 14.56 0.59 8.13
CA PRO A 31 14.96 0.91 9.49
C PRO A 31 14.40 2.26 9.96
N GLY A 32 13.73 3.01 9.09
CA GLY A 32 13.12 4.31 9.34
C GLY A 32 12.10 4.64 8.26
N ASP A 33 11.55 5.85 8.32
CA ASP A 33 10.58 6.30 7.33
C ASP A 33 11.23 6.46 5.95
N VAL A 34 10.50 6.10 4.91
CA VAL A 34 10.91 6.23 3.51
C VAL A 34 9.87 7.02 2.76
N LEU A 35 10.33 8.09 2.10
CA LEU A 35 9.59 8.83 1.10
C LEU A 35 10.03 8.34 -0.28
N VAL A 36 9.08 7.91 -1.09
CA VAL A 36 9.29 7.54 -2.50
C VAL A 36 8.96 8.75 -3.36
N GLN A 37 9.77 9.01 -4.38
CA GLN A 37 9.62 10.09 -5.33
C GLN A 37 9.71 9.53 -6.76
N ASP A 38 9.26 10.33 -7.72
CA ASP A 38 9.26 9.95 -9.14
C ASP A 38 10.70 9.73 -9.63
N GLU A 39 11.64 10.53 -9.15
CA GLU A 39 13.06 10.52 -9.48
C GLU A 39 13.79 9.27 -8.97
N ASP A 40 13.26 8.58 -7.95
CA ASP A 40 13.87 7.35 -7.41
C ASP A 40 13.93 6.22 -8.44
N TRP A 41 13.07 6.31 -9.46
CA TRP A 41 12.95 5.34 -10.55
C TRP A 41 13.77 5.73 -11.78
N ALA A 42 14.55 6.82 -11.72
CA ALA A 42 15.38 7.28 -12.82
C ALA A 42 16.42 6.21 -13.21
N GLY A 43 16.47 5.90 -14.51
CA GLY A 43 17.40 4.91 -15.06
C GLY A 43 16.84 3.50 -15.23
N TYR A 44 15.62 3.23 -14.75
CA TYR A 44 14.90 1.99 -15.04
C TYR A 44 13.99 2.11 -16.26
N ALA A 45 13.79 1.01 -16.99
CA ALA A 45 12.70 0.89 -17.93
C ALA A 45 11.39 0.69 -17.16
N LEU A 46 10.37 1.50 -17.44
CA LEU A 46 9.10 1.48 -16.71
C LEU A 46 7.99 0.77 -17.51
N PRO A 47 7.08 0.03 -16.86
CA PRO A 47 7.15 -0.33 -15.44
C PRO A 47 8.30 -1.29 -15.11
N VAL A 48 8.87 -1.15 -13.92
CA VAL A 48 9.83 -2.14 -13.40
C VAL A 48 9.07 -3.41 -13.03
N ILE A 49 9.34 -4.46 -13.82
CA ILE A 49 8.63 -5.73 -13.71
C ILE A 49 9.19 -6.57 -12.57
N ARG A 50 8.32 -6.96 -11.65
CA ARG A 50 8.62 -7.82 -10.51
C ARG A 50 8.00 -9.20 -10.71
N SER A 51 8.85 -10.17 -11.05
CA SER A 51 8.43 -11.55 -11.33
C SER A 51 8.58 -12.52 -10.15
N THR A 52 9.00 -12.00 -9.01
CA THR A 52 9.20 -12.74 -7.76
C THR A 52 8.48 -12.04 -6.62
N ASN A 53 8.21 -12.77 -5.54
CA ASN A 53 7.61 -12.18 -4.35
C ASN A 53 8.58 -11.20 -3.69
N LEU A 54 8.04 -10.13 -3.13
CA LEU A 54 8.79 -9.12 -2.39
C LEU A 54 8.10 -8.81 -1.08
N THR A 55 8.86 -8.80 0.01
CA THR A 55 8.43 -8.27 1.30
C THR A 55 9.13 -6.94 1.56
N ILE A 56 8.36 -5.89 1.82
CA ILE A 56 8.86 -4.65 2.42
C ILE A 56 8.54 -4.71 3.91
N LEU A 57 9.58 -4.73 4.75
CA LEU A 57 9.47 -4.99 6.19
C LEU A 57 10.01 -3.82 7.00
N GLY A 58 9.17 -3.22 7.84
CA GLY A 58 9.61 -2.27 8.85
C GLY A 58 10.41 -2.93 9.98
N THR A 59 11.58 -2.40 10.32
CA THR A 59 12.50 -2.95 11.36
C THR A 59 12.78 -2.01 12.54
N ALA A 60 12.28 -0.77 12.50
CA ALA A 60 12.43 0.21 13.59
C ALA A 60 11.66 -0.16 14.89
N GLY A 61 11.93 0.55 15.98
CA GLY A 61 11.18 0.35 17.25
C GLY A 61 9.67 0.64 17.11
N ARG A 62 9.30 1.53 16.18
CA ARG A 62 7.94 1.79 15.72
C ARG A 62 7.75 1.31 14.28
N MET A 63 6.51 1.23 13.79
CA MET A 63 6.27 1.02 12.36
C MET A 63 6.83 2.22 11.57
N PRO A 64 7.73 2.01 10.59
CA PRO A 64 8.13 3.06 9.67
C PRO A 64 6.99 3.41 8.72
N THR A 65 6.96 4.68 8.34
CA THR A 65 6.09 5.20 7.30
C THR A 65 6.74 4.93 5.95
N LEU A 66 6.00 4.31 5.04
CA LEU A 66 6.31 4.21 3.62
C LEU A 66 5.35 5.15 2.89
N ASP A 67 5.84 6.34 2.57
CA ASP A 67 5.07 7.35 1.85
C ASP A 67 5.36 7.23 0.36
N PHE A 68 4.35 6.81 -0.41
CA PHE A 68 4.49 6.72 -1.86
C PHE A 68 4.40 8.06 -2.56
N ASN A 69 4.06 9.15 -1.87
CA ASN A 69 3.99 10.50 -2.42
C ASN A 69 3.20 10.61 -3.74
N TYR A 70 2.15 9.79 -3.88
CA TYR A 70 1.32 9.69 -5.08
C TYR A 70 2.12 9.36 -6.35
N VAL A 71 3.26 8.66 -6.20
CA VAL A 71 4.06 8.17 -7.30
C VAL A 71 3.27 7.09 -8.03
N GLU A 72 2.98 7.34 -9.30
CA GLU A 72 2.13 6.48 -10.12
C GLU A 72 2.93 5.61 -11.10
N LYS A 73 2.46 4.37 -11.30
CA LYS A 73 2.75 3.54 -12.48
C LYS A 73 4.26 3.39 -12.73
N LYS A 74 5.03 3.09 -11.69
CA LYS A 74 6.48 2.84 -11.79
C LYS A 74 6.82 1.36 -11.79
N ALA A 75 5.99 0.55 -11.16
CA ALA A 75 6.25 -0.86 -10.94
C ALA A 75 5.10 -1.71 -11.46
N MET A 76 5.34 -2.98 -11.75
CA MET A 76 4.27 -3.93 -12.04
C MET A 76 4.65 -5.29 -11.47
N LEU A 77 3.73 -5.96 -10.76
CA LEU A 77 3.91 -7.36 -10.41
C LEU A 77 3.62 -8.25 -11.62
N THR A 78 4.07 -9.52 -11.60
CA THR A 78 3.60 -10.50 -12.60
C THR A 78 2.55 -11.43 -12.02
N ASN A 79 1.85 -12.13 -12.90
CA ASN A 79 0.86 -13.14 -12.53
C ASN A 79 1.39 -14.12 -11.45
N GLY A 80 0.62 -14.32 -10.38
CA GLY A 80 0.92 -15.24 -9.29
C GLY A 80 1.97 -14.76 -8.28
N THR A 81 2.38 -13.49 -8.33
CA THR A 81 3.33 -12.93 -7.36
C THR A 81 2.64 -12.15 -6.25
N THR A 82 3.34 -11.98 -5.13
CA THR A 82 2.86 -11.25 -3.96
C THR A 82 3.84 -10.15 -3.56
N LEU A 83 3.33 -8.93 -3.39
CA LEU A 83 3.96 -7.88 -2.60
C LEU A 83 3.41 -7.94 -1.18
N THR A 84 4.28 -8.14 -0.19
CA THR A 84 3.91 -8.06 1.22
C THR A 84 4.44 -6.78 1.84
N LEU A 85 3.56 -6.00 2.44
CA LEU A 85 3.86 -4.82 3.23
C LEU A 85 3.72 -5.21 4.71
N ARG A 86 4.85 -5.45 5.39
CA ARG A 86 4.85 -5.96 6.76
C ARG A 86 5.34 -4.91 7.74
N ARG A 87 4.54 -4.66 8.79
CA ARG A 87 4.90 -3.75 9.89
C ARG A 87 5.28 -2.34 9.41
N VAL A 88 4.54 -1.84 8.43
CA VAL A 88 4.70 -0.50 7.84
C VAL A 88 3.38 0.26 7.86
N VAL A 89 3.48 1.59 7.89
CA VAL A 89 2.33 2.49 7.67
C VAL A 89 2.47 3.09 6.29
N VAL A 90 1.53 2.81 5.40
CA VAL A 90 1.54 3.29 4.02
C VAL A 90 0.73 4.56 3.89
N LEU A 91 1.34 5.57 3.27
CA LEU A 91 0.74 6.87 2.94
C LEU A 91 0.92 7.18 1.45
N GLY A 92 0.32 8.30 1.02
CA GLY A 92 0.57 8.86 -0.30
C GLY A 92 0.07 7.95 -1.42
N THR A 93 -1.02 7.22 -1.17
CA THR A 93 -1.78 6.50 -2.19
C THR A 93 -3.00 7.36 -2.55
N GLN A 94 -3.40 7.39 -3.82
CA GLN A 94 -4.60 8.11 -4.24
C GLN A 94 -5.84 7.48 -3.63
N ASP A 95 -6.81 8.36 -3.44
CA ASP A 95 -8.18 8.02 -3.14
C ASP A 95 -8.80 7.49 -4.43
N SER A 96 -8.83 6.18 -4.62
CA SER A 96 -9.79 5.63 -5.59
C SER A 96 -11.17 6.03 -5.08
N VAL A 97 -12.01 6.57 -5.97
CA VAL A 97 -13.20 7.37 -5.63
C VAL A 97 -14.27 6.59 -4.85
N PHE A 98 -14.02 5.31 -4.54
CA PHE A 98 -14.83 4.49 -3.69
C PHE A 98 -13.93 3.67 -2.77
N VAL A 99 -14.39 3.51 -1.52
CA VAL A 99 -13.84 2.65 -0.46
C VAL A 99 -13.76 1.15 -0.84
N ARG A 100 -13.89 0.84 -2.12
CA ARG A 100 -13.87 -0.50 -2.69
C ARG A 100 -12.47 -0.88 -3.15
N ASP A 101 -11.62 0.07 -3.54
CA ASP A 101 -10.37 -0.29 -4.18
C ASP A 101 -9.22 0.37 -3.43
N VAL A 102 -8.59 -0.41 -2.54
CA VAL A 102 -7.25 -0.08 -2.09
C VAL A 102 -6.36 -0.36 -3.29
N ASP A 103 -5.89 0.68 -3.96
CA ASP A 103 -4.84 0.55 -4.95
C ASP A 103 -3.57 1.22 -4.42
N LEU A 104 -2.45 0.73 -4.92
CA LEU A 104 -1.14 1.26 -4.62
C LEU A 104 -0.68 1.89 -5.93
N ASP A 105 -0.92 3.18 -6.10
CA ASP A 105 -0.69 3.97 -7.32
C ASP A 105 0.61 3.64 -8.06
N LEU A 106 1.64 3.30 -7.29
CA LEU A 106 2.94 2.86 -7.78
C LEU A 106 2.82 1.71 -8.81
N LEU A 107 1.81 0.85 -8.68
CA LEU A 107 1.58 -0.34 -9.47
C LEU A 107 0.82 -0.04 -10.75
N TRP A 108 1.36 -0.55 -11.86
CA TRP A 108 0.69 -0.61 -13.14
C TRP A 108 -0.36 -1.73 -13.13
N PRO A 109 -1.54 -1.54 -13.76
CA PRO A 109 -2.51 -2.61 -13.96
C PRO A 109 -1.91 -3.82 -14.67
N LEU A 110 -2.33 -5.01 -14.25
CA LEU A 110 -1.94 -6.27 -14.89
C LEU A 110 -2.69 -6.48 -16.21
N PRO A 111 -2.10 -7.22 -17.16
CA PRO A 111 -2.82 -7.70 -18.33
C PRO A 111 -4.07 -8.51 -17.97
N ALA A 112 -5.11 -8.42 -18.82
CA ALA A 112 -6.37 -9.13 -18.60
C ALA A 112 -6.15 -10.64 -18.35
N GLY A 113 -6.80 -11.15 -17.29
CA GLY A 113 -6.69 -12.56 -16.87
C GLY A 113 -5.47 -12.88 -16.01
N GLN A 114 -4.59 -11.92 -15.72
CA GLN A 114 -3.53 -12.06 -14.74
C GLN A 114 -3.96 -11.52 -13.38
N GLN A 115 -3.36 -12.07 -12.32
CA GLN A 115 -3.65 -11.67 -10.95
C GLN A 115 -2.39 -11.68 -10.08
N ALA A 116 -2.24 -10.69 -9.20
CA ALA A 116 -1.19 -10.62 -8.19
C ALA A 116 -1.78 -10.18 -6.85
N VAL A 117 -1.03 -10.36 -5.77
CA VAL A 117 -1.51 -10.06 -4.40
C VAL A 117 -0.71 -8.92 -3.79
N LEU A 118 -1.43 -7.94 -3.24
CA LEU A 118 -0.91 -6.99 -2.26
C LEU A 118 -1.38 -7.44 -0.88
N TRP A 119 -0.43 -7.77 -0.01
CA TRP A 119 -0.72 -8.29 1.32
C TRP A 119 -0.18 -7.36 2.40
N LEU A 120 -1.05 -6.84 3.24
CA LEU A 120 -0.69 -6.02 4.40
C LEU A 120 -0.66 -6.90 5.67
N ASP A 121 0.49 -6.94 6.35
CA ASP A 121 0.72 -7.83 7.49
C ASP A 121 1.21 -7.04 8.70
N GLY A 122 0.35 -6.86 9.72
CA GLY A 122 0.69 -6.08 10.91
C GLY A 122 1.00 -4.61 10.61
N GLY A 123 0.38 -4.06 9.55
CA GLY A 123 0.58 -2.70 9.07
C GLY A 123 -0.73 -1.96 8.85
N ALA A 124 -0.66 -0.74 8.33
CA ALA A 124 -1.83 0.07 8.01
C ALA A 124 -1.64 0.81 6.69
N ILE A 125 -2.73 1.02 5.95
CA ILE A 125 -2.79 2.02 4.87
C ILE A 125 -3.66 3.15 5.39
N VAL A 126 -3.16 4.38 5.33
CA VAL A 126 -3.87 5.56 5.80
C VAL A 126 -4.13 6.48 4.62
N THR A 127 -5.41 6.52 4.21
CA THR A 127 -5.87 7.33 3.08
C THR A 127 -6.65 8.54 3.61
N PRO A 128 -6.24 9.79 3.31
CA PRO A 128 -7.04 10.95 3.63
C PRO A 128 -8.26 11.02 2.71
N ILE A 129 -9.45 11.16 3.29
CA ILE A 129 -10.70 11.28 2.54
C ILE A 129 -11.20 12.72 2.64
N CYS A 130 -11.34 13.39 1.49
CA CYS A 130 -11.86 14.75 1.39
C CYS A 130 -13.31 14.74 0.84
N LYS A 131 -14.23 14.10 1.57
CA LYS A 131 -15.66 13.99 1.22
C LYS A 131 -16.55 14.38 2.39
N PRO A 132 -17.80 14.83 2.14
CA PRO A 132 -18.80 14.95 3.19
C PRO A 132 -18.93 13.63 3.96
N LEU A 133 -19.07 13.72 5.27
CA LEU A 133 -19.21 12.56 6.15
C LEU A 133 -20.32 11.58 5.72
N SER A 134 -21.41 12.11 5.15
CA SER A 134 -22.52 11.32 4.60
C SER A 134 -22.15 10.45 3.39
N GLU A 135 -21.06 10.78 2.70
CA GLU A 135 -20.57 10.08 1.51
C GLU A 135 -19.33 9.22 1.80
N ALA A 136 -18.67 9.42 2.95
CA ALA A 136 -17.49 8.69 3.38
C ALA A 136 -17.78 7.26 3.91
N TRP A 137 -19.00 6.76 3.71
CA TRP A 137 -19.40 5.45 4.22
C TRP A 137 -18.83 4.35 3.33
N PRO A 138 -18.05 3.38 3.86
CA PRO A 138 -17.67 2.21 3.09
C PRO A 138 -18.93 1.47 2.65
N PRO A 139 -19.23 1.34 1.34
CA PRO A 139 -20.29 0.43 0.92
C PRO A 139 -19.84 -0.97 1.33
N GLY A 140 -20.58 -1.61 2.23
CA GLY A 140 -20.25 -2.95 2.69
C GLY A 140 -20.11 -3.89 1.48
N VAL A 141 -19.01 -4.66 1.43
CA VAL A 141 -18.83 -5.69 0.42
C VAL A 141 -19.87 -6.78 0.70
N PRO A 142 -20.82 -7.06 -0.22
CA PRO A 142 -21.81 -8.11 0.00
C PRO A 142 -21.13 -9.46 0.16
N GLY A 143 -21.35 -10.13 1.29
CA GLY A 143 -20.80 -11.47 1.58
C GLY A 143 -19.39 -11.49 2.18
N GLY A 144 -18.79 -10.35 2.51
CA GLY A 144 -17.48 -10.27 3.17
C GLY A 144 -17.54 -10.34 4.70
N VAL A 145 -16.39 -10.67 5.31
CA VAL A 145 -16.17 -10.71 6.77
C VAL A 145 -15.56 -9.41 7.31
N ASN A 146 -15.48 -8.37 6.47
CA ASN A 146 -14.83 -7.10 6.80
C ASN A 146 -15.38 -6.53 8.11
N VAL A 147 -14.49 -6.30 9.07
CA VAL A 147 -14.81 -5.68 10.35
C VAL A 147 -14.53 -4.19 10.24
N TYR A 148 -15.49 -3.35 10.59
CA TYR A 148 -15.31 -1.90 10.57
C TYR A 148 -15.43 -1.34 11.99
N GLU A 149 -14.53 -0.43 12.35
CA GLU A 149 -14.63 0.36 13.58
C GLU A 149 -14.94 1.82 13.22
N PHE A 150 -15.96 2.38 13.86
CA PHE A 150 -16.50 3.67 13.50
C PHE A 150 -17.27 4.36 14.66
N PRO A 151 -16.95 5.63 14.99
CA PRO A 151 -15.67 6.27 14.72
C PRO A 151 -14.56 5.55 15.51
N VAL A 152 -13.32 5.63 15.05
CA VAL A 152 -12.19 5.16 15.88
C VAL A 152 -12.04 6.14 17.05
N PRO A 153 -12.00 5.67 18.32
CA PRO A 153 -11.77 6.53 19.46
C PRO A 153 -10.43 7.28 19.32
N LEU A 154 -10.42 8.57 19.70
CA LEU A 154 -9.18 9.33 19.73
C LEU A 154 -8.18 8.72 20.74
N PRO A 155 -6.88 8.65 20.41
CA PRO A 155 -5.86 8.23 21.36
C PRO A 155 -5.86 9.13 22.61
N PRO A 156 -5.63 8.59 23.83
CA PRO A 156 -5.62 9.38 25.07
C PRO A 156 -4.62 10.53 25.09
N THR A 157 -3.54 10.41 24.31
CA THR A 157 -2.42 11.37 24.23
C THR A 157 -2.24 11.89 22.81
N CYS A 158 -3.33 12.03 22.05
CA CYS A 158 -3.21 12.43 20.65
C CYS A 158 -2.67 13.87 20.55
N ASP A 159 -1.60 14.04 19.78
CA ASP A 159 -1.06 15.33 19.36
C ASP A 159 -1.52 15.56 17.90
N PRO A 160 -2.18 16.68 17.56
CA PRO A 160 -2.51 17.01 16.18
C PRO A 160 -1.26 17.28 15.30
N GLY A 161 -0.07 17.41 15.91
CA GLY A 161 1.22 17.64 15.27
C GLY A 161 1.97 16.36 14.82
N ALA A 162 3.30 16.48 14.70
CA ALA A 162 4.26 15.60 14.00
C ALA A 162 4.36 14.11 14.46
N ALA A 163 3.33 13.58 15.11
CA ALA A 163 3.21 12.19 15.46
C ALA A 163 3.21 11.27 14.22
N SER A 164 3.60 10.01 14.44
CA SER A 164 3.40 8.93 13.47
C SER A 164 1.96 8.94 12.99
N PRO A 165 1.65 8.62 11.72
CA PRO A 165 0.27 8.65 11.23
C PRO A 165 -0.70 7.82 12.10
N LEU A 166 -0.24 6.73 12.71
CA LEU A 166 -1.07 5.92 13.62
C LEU A 166 -1.39 6.61 14.96
N ASP A 167 -0.59 7.60 15.37
CA ASP A 167 -0.69 8.30 16.65
C ASP A 167 -1.32 9.70 16.51
N ARG A 168 -1.62 10.15 15.29
CA ARG A 168 -2.20 11.47 15.02
C ARG A 168 -3.65 11.57 15.47
N CYS A 169 -4.05 12.78 15.90
CA CYS A 169 -5.47 13.09 16.06
C CYS A 169 -6.12 13.26 14.67
N TYR A 170 -7.01 12.34 14.30
CA TYR A 170 -7.93 12.57 13.17
C TYR A 170 -9.25 13.09 13.72
N LEU A 171 -9.72 14.22 13.21
CA LEU A 171 -11.04 14.79 13.56
C LEU A 171 -12.14 13.72 13.42
N TRP A 172 -11.99 12.87 12.41
CA TRP A 172 -12.84 11.73 12.17
C TRP A 172 -12.04 10.64 11.42
N SER A 173 -12.26 9.39 11.78
CA SER A 173 -11.69 8.24 11.07
C SER A 173 -12.56 7.00 11.24
N TYR A 174 -12.45 6.08 10.30
CA TYR A 174 -12.93 4.70 10.43
C TYR A 174 -11.76 3.77 10.16
N ARG A 175 -11.83 2.56 10.72
CA ARG A 175 -10.83 1.52 10.50
C ARG A 175 -11.47 0.31 9.84
N CYS A 176 -10.86 -0.15 8.77
CA CYS A 176 -11.12 -1.44 8.14
C CYS A 176 -10.18 -2.48 8.78
N VAL A 177 -10.74 -3.49 9.44
CA VAL A 177 -10.03 -4.62 10.05
C VAL A 177 -10.41 -5.87 9.27
N ASP A 178 -9.41 -6.66 8.86
CA ASP A 178 -9.58 -7.89 8.08
C ASP A 178 -10.38 -7.69 6.78
N VAL A 179 -9.79 -6.93 5.85
CA VAL A 179 -10.41 -6.64 4.55
C VAL A 179 -9.69 -7.38 3.45
N VAL A 180 -10.47 -8.00 2.57
CA VAL A 180 -10.02 -8.46 1.26
C VAL A 180 -10.87 -7.75 0.20
N THR A 181 -10.20 -7.11 -0.76
CA THR A 181 -10.85 -6.45 -1.89
C THR A 181 -10.09 -6.67 -3.19
N LEU A 182 -10.76 -6.41 -4.31
CA LEU A 182 -10.14 -6.38 -5.63
C LEU A 182 -9.66 -4.95 -5.91
N GLY A 183 -8.46 -4.81 -6.47
CA GLY A 183 -7.94 -3.55 -6.96
C GLY A 183 -8.67 -3.11 -8.23
N SER A 184 -8.94 -1.81 -8.33
CA SER A 184 -9.56 -1.21 -9.50
C SER A 184 -9.13 0.26 -9.64
N GLU A 185 -8.93 0.69 -10.89
CA GLU A 185 -8.62 2.06 -11.29
C GLU A 185 -9.90 2.75 -11.75
N VAL A 186 -10.10 4.01 -11.32
CA VAL A 186 -11.19 4.84 -11.83
C VAL A 186 -10.71 5.57 -13.08
N THR A 187 -11.32 5.27 -14.23
CA THR A 187 -11.04 5.97 -15.49
C THR A 187 -11.47 7.43 -15.44
N ALA A 188 -10.99 8.24 -16.40
CA ALA A 188 -11.42 9.64 -16.56
C ALA A 188 -12.95 9.83 -16.69
N ASN A 189 -13.67 8.78 -17.10
CA ASN A 189 -15.14 8.79 -17.22
C ASN A 189 -15.87 8.37 -15.94
N GLY A 190 -15.14 8.11 -14.84
CA GLY A 190 -15.70 7.64 -13.57
C GLY A 190 -16.02 6.14 -13.53
N THR A 191 -15.66 5.38 -14.57
CA THR A 191 -15.85 3.93 -14.61
C THR A 191 -14.69 3.23 -13.93
N ALA A 192 -14.99 2.33 -12.98
CA ALA A 192 -14.04 1.43 -12.36
C ALA A 192 -13.57 0.32 -13.32
N MET A 193 -12.27 0.11 -13.43
CA MET A 193 -11.64 -0.96 -14.22
C MET A 193 -10.76 -1.83 -13.33
N PRO A 194 -10.87 -3.16 -13.37
CA PRO A 194 -10.02 -4.04 -12.56
C PRO A 194 -8.53 -3.85 -12.88
N THR A 195 -7.69 -3.78 -11.85
CA THR A 195 -6.22 -3.72 -12.02
C THR A 195 -5.54 -5.08 -11.98
N GLY A 196 -6.28 -6.14 -11.63
CA GLY A 196 -5.74 -7.49 -11.47
C GLY A 196 -5.04 -7.71 -10.11
N TYR A 197 -5.01 -6.69 -9.24
CA TYR A 197 -4.51 -6.87 -7.87
C TYR A 197 -5.63 -7.36 -6.95
N VAL A 198 -5.27 -8.23 -6.02
CA VAL A 198 -6.09 -8.54 -4.84
C VAL A 198 -5.39 -7.97 -3.64
N VAL A 199 -6.11 -7.14 -2.89
CA VAL A 199 -5.58 -6.51 -1.69
C VAL A 199 -6.20 -7.18 -0.48
N GLY A 200 -5.36 -7.67 0.42
CA GLY A 200 -5.77 -8.31 1.65
C GLY A 200 -4.88 -7.90 2.81
N GLY A 201 -5.35 -8.12 4.04
CA GLY A 201 -4.48 -7.99 5.19
C GLY A 201 -5.10 -8.45 6.50
N HIS A 202 -4.24 -8.60 7.49
CA HIS A 202 -4.58 -8.89 8.88
C HIS A 202 -3.87 -7.88 9.80
N PRO A 203 -4.52 -7.41 10.89
CA PRO A 203 -3.93 -6.51 11.88
C PRO A 203 -2.69 -7.08 12.58
#